data_AF-A0A8S9MMF9-F1
#
_entry.id   AF-A0A8S9MMF9-F1
#
_cell.length_a   1.000
_cell.length_b   1.000
_cell.length_c   1.000
_cell.angle_alpha   90.00
_cell.angle_beta   90.00
_cell.angle_gamma   90.00
#
_symmetry.space_group_name_H-M   'P 1'
#
loop_
_entity.id
_entity.type
_entity.pdbx_description
1 polymer ?
#
loop_
_entity_poly.entity_id
_entity_poly.type
_entity_poly.pdbx_seq_one_letter_code
_entity_poly.pdbx_strand_id
1 'polypeptide(L)'
;MQTRKSRTGRTIKTLSFDGEVTAMDHDHTGQIIFCGDGQGTVYSVSMDSHTGSLSRSHRHRTNHKSPVTTVKYRSFSLLASGPVLLTCTQDGNLCFFSVALQIKGYLTLRCSLKLAPRIHRIQASFCPLLSLEKGEYIVAGSEDSNVYFYDLTKPKHTCVNKLQADPDQFCLFLYLSLKFCHL
;
A
#
# COMPACT_ATOMS: atom_id res chain seq x y z
N MET A 1 4.59 4.98 -16.27
CA MET A 1 5.64 5.39 -15.31
C MET A 1 6.89 5.82 -16.07
N GLN A 2 7.62 6.83 -15.57
CA GLN A 2 8.82 7.36 -16.24
C GLN A 2 9.97 7.52 -15.25
N THR A 3 11.20 7.19 -15.65
CA THR A 3 12.41 7.64 -14.95
C THR A 3 12.86 8.98 -15.53
N ARG A 4 13.24 9.91 -14.65
CA ARG A 4 13.70 11.25 -15.02
C ARG A 4 15.02 11.56 -14.35
N LYS A 5 15.89 12.28 -15.05
CA LYS A 5 17.13 12.80 -14.44
C LYS A 5 16.77 13.95 -13.49
N SER A 6 17.17 13.84 -12.23
CA SER A 6 16.80 14.80 -11.17
C SER A 6 17.09 16.26 -11.52
N ARG A 7 18.28 16.54 -12.06
CA ARG A 7 18.73 17.91 -12.37
C ARG A 7 18.03 18.55 -13.57
N THR A 8 17.62 17.76 -14.57
CA THR A 8 17.11 18.29 -15.84
C THR A 8 15.65 17.96 -16.09
N GLY A 9 15.03 17.10 -15.28
CA GLY A 9 13.69 16.58 -15.50
C GLY A 9 13.54 15.73 -16.76
N ARG A 10 14.61 15.53 -17.53
CA ARG A 10 14.58 14.80 -18.81
C ARG A 10 14.19 13.35 -18.57
N THR A 11 13.17 12.88 -19.29
CA THR A 11 12.77 11.48 -19.32
C THR A 11 13.89 10.61 -19.90
N ILE A 12 14.26 9.56 -19.17
CA ILE A 12 15.28 8.58 -19.55
C ILE A 12 14.59 7.36 -20.18
N LYS A 13 13.65 6.75 -19.44
CA LYS A 13 12.86 5.60 -19.88
C LYS A 13 11.41 5.74 -19.45
N THR A 14 10.53 5.10 -20.21
CA THR A 14 9.10 5.01 -19.93
C THR A 14 8.70 3.54 -19.90
N LEU A 15 7.86 3.18 -18.94
CA LEU A 15 7.24 1.87 -18.83
C LEU A 15 5.71 2.02 -18.82
N SER A 16 5.04 1.28 -19.71
CA SER A 16 3.58 1.26 -19.85
C SER A 16 2.95 0.15 -19.01
N PHE A 17 1.71 0.38 -18.58
CA PHE A 17 0.91 -0.52 -17.76
C PHE A 17 -0.46 -0.73 -18.42
N ASP A 18 -1.23 -1.69 -17.90
CA ASP A 18 -2.54 -2.03 -18.48
C ASP A 18 -3.59 -0.94 -18.16
N GLY A 19 -3.40 -0.19 -17.06
CA GLY A 19 -4.14 1.02 -16.73
C GLY A 19 -3.21 2.16 -16.28
N GLU A 20 -3.81 3.33 -16.03
CA GLU A 20 -3.11 4.46 -15.40
C GLU A 20 -2.60 4.07 -14.02
N VAL A 21 -1.35 4.43 -13.69
CA VAL A 21 -0.80 4.20 -12.35
C VAL A 21 -1.39 5.21 -11.37
N THR A 22 -2.12 4.72 -10.36
CA THR A 22 -2.89 5.55 -9.41
C THR A 22 -2.27 5.62 -8.02
N ALA A 23 -1.38 4.68 -7.68
CA ALA A 23 -0.64 4.66 -6.42
C ALA A 23 0.71 3.98 -6.60
N MET A 24 1.72 4.41 -5.85
CA MET A 24 3.04 3.81 -5.86
C MET A 24 3.77 3.95 -4.53
N ASP A 25 4.70 3.04 -4.29
CA ASP A 25 5.71 3.11 -3.22
C ASP A 25 6.97 2.35 -3.67
N HIS A 26 8.05 2.41 -2.90
CA HIS A 26 9.30 1.70 -3.23
C HIS A 26 9.86 0.97 -2.03
N ASP A 27 10.71 -0.02 -2.29
CA ASP A 27 11.50 -0.64 -1.26
C ASP A 27 12.55 0.33 -0.69
N HIS A 28 13.16 -0.02 0.43
CA HIS A 28 14.14 0.83 1.11
C HIS A 28 15.41 1.13 0.27
N THR A 29 15.67 0.36 -0.79
CA THR A 29 16.80 0.60 -1.70
C THR A 29 16.43 1.43 -2.93
N GLY A 30 15.13 1.56 -3.24
CA GLY A 30 14.63 2.16 -4.48
C GLY A 30 14.83 1.30 -5.73
N GLN A 31 15.37 0.09 -5.61
CA GLN A 31 15.57 -0.83 -6.74
C GLN A 31 14.28 -1.52 -7.15
N ILE A 32 13.32 -1.67 -6.23
CA ILE A 32 12.01 -2.23 -6.50
C ILE A 32 10.95 -1.17 -6.22
N ILE A 33 10.15 -0.88 -7.23
CA ILE A 33 9.02 0.04 -7.16
C ILE A 33 7.75 -0.79 -7.25
N PHE A 34 6.86 -0.59 -6.30
CA PHE A 34 5.53 -1.18 -6.29
C PHE A 34 4.53 -0.14 -6.78
N CYS A 35 3.64 -0.53 -7.66
CA CYS A 35 2.59 0.38 -8.11
C CYS A 35 1.27 -0.35 -8.36
N GLY A 36 0.18 0.38 -8.21
CA GLY A 36 -1.17 -0.08 -8.52
C GLY A 36 -1.75 0.75 -9.66
N ASP A 37 -2.59 0.12 -10.48
CA ASP A 37 -3.26 0.80 -11.59
C ASP A 37 -4.77 1.00 -11.37
N GLY A 38 -5.37 1.77 -12.28
CA GLY A 38 -6.81 2.04 -12.32
C GLY A 38 -7.69 0.81 -12.56
N GLN A 39 -7.12 -0.36 -12.86
CA GLN A 39 -7.85 -1.61 -13.06
C GLN A 39 -7.75 -2.54 -11.85
N GLY A 40 -7.01 -2.17 -10.80
CA GLY A 40 -6.80 -2.99 -9.61
C GLY A 40 -5.58 -3.92 -9.70
N THR A 41 -4.77 -3.79 -10.75
CA THR A 41 -3.54 -4.58 -10.89
C THR A 41 -2.44 -3.95 -10.05
N VAL A 42 -1.76 -4.77 -9.25
CA VAL A 42 -0.56 -4.38 -8.49
C VAL A 42 0.66 -4.96 -9.20
N TYR A 43 1.69 -4.16 -9.39
CA TYR A 43 2.91 -4.51 -10.08
C TYR A 43 4.13 -4.35 -9.16
N SER A 44 5.10 -5.22 -9.37
CA SER A 44 6.49 -5.01 -8.94
C SER A 44 7.30 -4.62 -10.17
N VAL A 45 8.08 -3.56 -10.05
CA VAL A 45 8.89 -2.99 -11.12
C VAL A 45 10.33 -2.91 -10.63
N SER A 46 11.24 -3.58 -11.33
CA SER A 46 12.67 -3.45 -11.06
C SER A 46 13.24 -2.25 -11.80
N MET A 47 14.03 -1.45 -11.09
CA MET A 47 14.77 -0.30 -11.59
C MET A 47 16.26 -0.58 -11.56
N ASP A 48 16.90 -0.47 -12.72
CA ASP A 48 18.35 -0.36 -12.82
C ASP A 48 18.74 1.10 -12.57
N SER A 49 19.43 1.35 -11.45
CA SER A 49 19.83 2.69 -11.03
C SER A 49 20.94 3.29 -11.91
N HIS A 50 21.74 2.47 -12.58
CA HIS A 50 22.81 2.93 -13.46
C HIS A 50 22.26 3.40 -14.80
N THR A 51 21.36 2.63 -15.40
CA THR A 51 20.80 2.95 -16.73
C THR A 51 19.47 3.69 -16.68
N GLY A 52 18.80 3.71 -15.52
CA GLY A 52 17.44 4.21 -15.37
C GLY A 52 16.39 3.32 -16.04
N SER A 53 16.74 2.08 -16.40
CA SER A 53 15.84 1.13 -17.05
C SER A 53 14.82 0.57 -16.07
N LEU A 54 13.56 0.48 -16.53
CA LEU A 54 12.45 -0.09 -15.78
C LEU A 54 11.99 -1.39 -16.44
N SER A 55 11.69 -2.40 -15.64
CA SER A 55 11.08 -3.65 -16.13
C SER A 55 10.02 -4.13 -15.15
N ARG A 56 8.89 -4.62 -15.68
CA ARG A 56 7.87 -5.29 -14.84
C ARG A 56 8.41 -6.66 -14.45
N SER A 57 8.64 -6.88 -13.16
CA SER A 57 9.09 -8.18 -12.65
C SER A 57 7.91 -9.09 -12.36
N HIS A 58 6.89 -8.58 -11.66
CA HIS A 58 5.72 -9.34 -11.23
C HIS A 58 4.44 -8.52 -11.32
N ARG A 59 3.29 -9.21 -11.36
CA ARG A 59 1.97 -8.58 -11.23
C ARG A 59 1.01 -9.47 -10.46
N HIS A 60 0.16 -8.85 -9.67
CA HIS A 60 -0.99 -9.45 -9.02
C HIS A 60 -2.26 -8.77 -9.53
N ARG A 61 -3.23 -9.56 -9.99
CA ARG A 61 -4.53 -9.07 -10.49
C ARG A 61 -5.64 -9.56 -9.59
N THR A 62 -6.52 -8.66 -9.19
CA THR A 62 -7.79 -9.00 -8.53
C THR A 62 -8.86 -9.30 -9.58
N ASN A 63 -9.87 -10.11 -9.22
CA ASN A 63 -11.01 -10.38 -10.10
C ASN A 63 -11.94 -9.17 -10.26
N HIS A 64 -11.93 -8.26 -9.27
CA HIS A 64 -12.69 -7.02 -9.31
C HIS A 64 -11.84 -5.90 -9.91
N LYS A 65 -12.40 -5.20 -10.91
CA LYS A 65 -11.78 -4.04 -11.54
C LYS A 65 -12.11 -2.80 -10.73
N SER A 66 -11.14 -2.32 -9.97
CA SER A 66 -11.31 -1.17 -9.06
C SER A 66 -9.96 -0.48 -8.89
N PRO A 67 -9.85 0.85 -9.07
CA PRO A 67 -8.58 1.55 -8.97
C PRO A 67 -7.86 1.30 -7.65
N VAL A 68 -6.55 1.04 -7.72
CA VAL A 68 -5.72 0.97 -6.51
C VAL A 68 -5.55 2.38 -5.95
N THR A 69 -6.08 2.65 -4.76
CA THR A 69 -5.97 3.97 -4.12
C THR A 69 -4.73 4.10 -3.25
N THR A 70 -4.22 2.97 -2.75
CA THR A 70 -3.09 2.94 -1.82
C THR A 70 -2.14 1.79 -2.16
N VAL A 71 -0.84 2.09 -2.14
CA VAL A 71 0.26 1.12 -2.15
C VAL A 71 1.24 1.59 -1.08
N LYS A 72 1.57 0.74 -0.11
CA LYS A 72 2.55 1.05 0.95
C LYS A 72 3.44 -0.14 1.26
N TYR A 73 4.74 0.07 1.16
CA TYR A 73 5.77 -0.91 1.48
C TYR A 73 6.27 -0.74 2.92
N ARG A 74 6.58 -1.84 3.59
CA ARG A 74 7.32 -1.83 4.85
C ARG A 74 8.43 -2.88 4.79
N SER A 75 9.61 -2.53 5.28
CA SER A 75 10.77 -3.42 5.30
C SER A 75 10.58 -4.61 6.23
N PHE A 76 9.68 -4.50 7.21
CA PHE A 76 9.41 -5.56 8.15
C PHE A 76 7.96 -5.55 8.64
N SER A 77 7.45 -6.75 8.90
CA SER A 77 6.21 -7.04 9.60
C SER A 77 6.40 -8.34 10.39
N LEU A 78 5.93 -8.36 11.64
CA LEU A 78 5.84 -9.54 12.49
C LEU A 78 4.90 -10.59 11.90
N LEU A 79 3.78 -10.19 11.28
CA LEU A 79 2.83 -11.13 10.67
C LEU A 79 3.42 -11.92 9.50
N ALA A 80 4.30 -11.29 8.72
CA ALA A 80 4.95 -11.92 7.59
C ALA A 80 6.38 -12.40 7.87
N SER A 81 6.93 -12.06 9.03
CA SER A 81 8.35 -12.21 9.39
C SER A 81 9.29 -11.64 8.32
N GLY A 82 8.97 -10.47 7.76
CA GLY A 82 9.75 -9.88 6.68
C GLY A 82 9.06 -8.72 5.95
N PRO A 83 9.57 -8.33 4.77
CA PRO A 83 9.03 -7.21 4.01
C PRO A 83 7.61 -7.46 3.54
N VAL A 84 6.79 -6.42 3.57
CA VAL A 84 5.38 -6.48 3.19
C VAL A 84 4.98 -5.33 2.30
N LEU A 85 3.95 -5.58 1.50
CA LEU A 85 3.27 -4.58 0.72
C LEU A 85 1.79 -4.62 1.09
N LEU A 86 1.22 -3.46 1.35
CA LEU A 86 -0.21 -3.35 1.51
C LEU A 86 -0.82 -2.48 0.41
N THR A 87 -1.89 -2.98 -0.18
CA THR A 87 -2.67 -2.25 -1.18
C THR A 87 -4.14 -2.14 -0.79
N CYS A 88 -4.76 -1.03 -1.17
CA CYS A 88 -6.19 -0.84 -1.04
C CYS A 88 -6.76 -0.37 -2.36
N THR A 89 -7.90 -0.93 -2.76
CA THR A 89 -8.67 -0.50 -3.92
C THR A 89 -9.82 0.41 -3.51
N GLN A 90 -10.33 1.19 -4.45
CA GLN A 90 -11.41 2.17 -4.21
C GLN A 90 -12.68 1.53 -3.65
N ASP A 91 -13.01 0.31 -4.07
CA ASP A 91 -14.12 -0.50 -3.56
C ASP A 91 -13.82 -1.15 -2.20
N GLY A 92 -12.71 -0.79 -1.54
CA GLY A 92 -12.37 -1.22 -0.19
C GLY A 92 -11.83 -2.65 -0.10
N ASN A 93 -11.27 -3.23 -1.16
CA ASN A 93 -10.47 -4.45 -0.99
C ASN A 93 -9.10 -4.06 -0.48
N LEU A 94 -8.75 -4.56 0.70
CA LEU A 94 -7.43 -4.42 1.28
C LEU A 94 -6.68 -5.73 1.09
N CYS A 95 -5.49 -5.67 0.51
CA CYS A 95 -4.64 -6.84 0.28
C CYS A 95 -3.29 -6.66 0.99
N PHE A 96 -2.92 -7.65 1.79
CA PHE A 96 -1.65 -7.73 2.51
C PHE A 96 -0.77 -8.81 1.86
N PHE A 97 0.39 -8.39 1.33
CA PHE A 97 1.34 -9.26 0.65
C PHE A 97 2.63 -9.35 1.45
N SER A 98 3.23 -10.54 1.51
CA SER A 98 4.66 -10.65 1.79
C SER A 98 5.45 -10.40 0.50
N VAL A 99 6.59 -9.73 0.62
CA VAL A 99 7.43 -9.32 -0.50
C VAL A 99 8.76 -10.08 -0.46
N ALA A 100 9.04 -10.86 -1.50
CA ALA A 100 10.34 -11.51 -1.67
C ALA A 100 11.27 -10.61 -2.51
N LEU A 101 12.04 -9.75 -1.85
CA LEU A 101 12.99 -8.84 -2.52
C LEU A 101 14.05 -9.58 -3.35
N GLN A 102 14.52 -10.74 -2.87
CA GLN A 102 15.50 -11.58 -3.56
C GLN A 102 15.02 -12.10 -4.92
N ILE A 103 13.70 -12.13 -5.12
CA ILE A 103 13.06 -12.57 -6.38
C ILE A 103 12.39 -11.36 -7.02
N LYS A 104 13.10 -10.23 -7.09
CA LYS A 104 12.66 -8.99 -7.75
C LYS A 104 11.30 -8.48 -7.26
N GLY A 105 11.03 -8.62 -5.96
CA GLY A 105 9.80 -8.17 -5.33
C GLY A 105 8.58 -9.04 -5.64
N TYR A 106 8.74 -10.36 -5.73
CA TYR A 106 7.61 -11.27 -5.89
C TYR A 106 6.61 -11.08 -4.75
N LEU A 107 5.32 -11.01 -5.09
CA LEU A 107 4.23 -10.75 -4.15
C LEU A 107 3.49 -12.05 -3.85
N THR A 108 3.45 -12.43 -2.58
CA THR A 108 2.61 -13.53 -2.09
C THR A 108 1.47 -12.94 -1.28
N LEU A 109 0.23 -13.08 -1.75
CA LEU A 109 -0.95 -12.64 -1.01
C LEU A 109 -1.08 -13.46 0.27
N ARG A 110 -1.06 -12.79 1.42
CA ARG A 110 -1.22 -13.40 2.74
C ARG A 110 -2.64 -13.24 3.26
N CYS A 111 -3.24 -12.08 3.04
CA CYS A 111 -4.60 -11.78 3.48
C CYS A 111 -5.27 -10.81 2.52
N SER A 112 -6.57 -10.99 2.30
CA SER A 112 -7.44 -10.04 1.63
C SER A 112 -8.67 -9.80 2.49
N LEU A 113 -8.97 -8.54 2.78
CA LEU A 113 -10.11 -8.13 3.59
C LEU A 113 -10.99 -7.19 2.77
N LYS A 114 -12.28 -7.50 2.68
CA LYS A 114 -13.29 -6.55 2.21
C LYS A 114 -13.64 -5.62 3.36
N LEU A 115 -13.25 -4.36 3.27
CA LEU A 115 -13.70 -3.34 4.20
C LEU A 115 -15.21 -3.15 3.99
N ALA A 116 -15.95 -2.98 5.09
CA ALA A 116 -17.40 -2.89 5.03
C ALA A 116 -17.81 -1.82 4.00
N PRO A 117 -18.70 -2.14 3.05
CA PRO A 117 -19.09 -1.23 1.98
C PRO A 117 -19.84 -0.05 2.62
N ARG A 118 -19.12 1.05 2.83
CA ARG A 118 -19.72 2.37 3.00
C ARG A 118 -19.33 3.16 1.76
N ILE A 119 -20.22 4.05 1.35
CA ILE A 119 -20.33 4.73 0.04
C ILE A 119 -19.13 5.67 -0.27
N HIS A 120 -18.03 5.54 0.46
CA HIS A 120 -16.99 6.55 0.65
C HIS A 120 -15.62 5.97 0.31
N ARG A 121 -14.77 6.76 -0.36
CA ARG A 121 -13.43 6.33 -0.77
C ARG A 121 -12.57 6.10 0.48
N ILE A 122 -11.81 5.02 0.48
CA ILE A 122 -10.89 4.68 1.58
C ILE A 122 -9.49 5.17 1.21
N GLN A 123 -8.93 6.03 2.07
CA GLN A 123 -7.51 6.37 2.07
C GLN A 123 -6.84 5.63 3.22
N ALA A 124 -6.11 4.57 2.91
CA ALA A 124 -5.43 3.81 3.93
C ALA A 124 -4.05 4.44 4.23
N SER A 125 -3.69 4.56 5.52
CA SER A 125 -2.36 5.01 5.94
C SER A 125 -1.76 3.99 6.91
N PHE A 126 -0.61 3.43 6.53
CA PHE A 126 0.00 2.32 7.25
C PHE A 126 0.98 2.75 8.31
N CYS A 127 0.87 2.08 9.45
CA CYS A 127 1.98 1.75 10.32
C CYS A 127 1.68 0.35 10.86
N PRO A 128 2.58 -0.64 10.75
CA PRO A 128 2.57 -1.70 11.75
C PRO A 128 2.93 -1.02 13.07
N LEU A 129 1.94 -0.71 13.90
CA LEU A 129 2.18 -0.37 15.30
C LEU A 129 2.87 -1.58 15.90
N LEU A 130 4.20 -1.58 15.94
CA LEU A 130 4.98 -2.58 16.63
C LEU A 130 4.87 -2.29 18.12
N SER A 131 3.71 -2.59 18.71
CA SER A 131 3.68 -2.81 20.14
C SER A 131 4.07 -4.26 20.36
N LEU A 132 5.23 -4.47 21.00
CA LEU A 132 5.67 -5.79 21.48
C LEU A 132 4.58 -6.50 22.30
N GLU A 133 3.68 -5.73 22.93
CA GLU A 133 2.56 -6.23 23.73
C GLU A 133 1.24 -6.34 22.96
N LYS A 134 0.95 -5.43 22.01
CA LYS A 134 -0.38 -5.31 21.38
C LYS A 134 -0.46 -5.81 19.93
N GLY A 135 0.66 -6.14 19.28
CA GLY A 135 0.67 -6.67 17.91
C GLY A 135 0.48 -5.61 16.82
N GLU A 136 0.51 -6.04 15.55
CA GLU A 136 0.46 -5.16 14.38
C GLU A 136 -0.97 -4.88 13.92
N TYR A 137 -1.27 -3.60 13.69
CA TYR A 137 -2.57 -3.15 13.20
C TYR A 137 -2.45 -2.46 11.85
N ILE A 138 -3.54 -2.48 11.12
CA ILE A 138 -3.75 -1.66 9.92
C ILE A 138 -4.67 -0.52 10.29
N VAL A 139 -4.29 0.70 9.92
CA VAL A 139 -5.11 1.89 10.12
C VAL A 139 -5.63 2.36 8.76
N ALA A 140 -6.93 2.53 8.64
CA ALA A 140 -7.55 3.07 7.43
C ALA A 140 -8.40 4.30 7.75
N GLY A 141 -8.21 5.36 6.98
CA GLY A 141 -9.09 6.52 6.95
C GLY A 141 -10.15 6.35 5.87
N SER A 142 -11.35 6.83 6.14
CA SER A 142 -12.47 6.83 5.20
C SER A 142 -13.00 8.26 5.04
N GLU A 143 -13.55 8.58 3.88
CA GLU A 143 -14.21 9.89 3.66
C GLU A 143 -15.43 10.09 4.58
N ASP A 144 -15.94 9.04 5.24
CA ASP A 144 -16.94 9.15 6.30
C ASP A 144 -16.42 9.79 7.61
N SER A 145 -15.21 10.37 7.58
CA SER A 145 -14.52 11.00 8.72
C SER A 145 -14.25 10.03 9.87
N ASN A 146 -14.13 8.73 9.59
CA ASN A 146 -13.73 7.75 10.60
C ASN A 146 -12.37 7.13 10.30
N VAL A 147 -11.69 6.74 11.38
CA VAL A 147 -10.48 5.95 11.37
C VAL A 147 -10.78 4.56 11.91
N TYR A 148 -10.39 3.55 11.15
CA TYR A 148 -10.63 2.14 11.46
C TYR A 148 -9.31 1.44 11.75
N PHE A 149 -9.31 0.59 12.78
CA PHE A 149 -8.18 -0.25 13.13
C PHE A 149 -8.52 -1.69 12.80
N TYR A 150 -7.65 -2.34 12.03
CA TYR A 150 -7.80 -3.74 11.63
C TYR A 150 -6.68 -4.60 12.18
N ASP A 151 -7.04 -5.69 12.84
CA ASP A 151 -6.14 -6.74 13.31
C ASP A 151 -6.28 -7.95 12.37
N LEU A 152 -5.24 -8.21 11.57
CA LEU A 152 -5.26 -9.33 10.62
C LEU A 152 -5.11 -10.69 11.29
N THR A 153 -4.75 -10.75 12.58
CA THR A 153 -4.71 -12.00 13.35
C THR A 153 -6.11 -12.48 13.76
N LYS A 154 -7.12 -11.60 13.68
CA LYS A 154 -8.51 -11.86 14.07
C LYS A 154 -9.45 -11.92 12.85
N PRO A 155 -9.37 -12.93 11.97
CA PRO A 155 -10.08 -12.94 10.68
C PRO A 155 -11.61 -12.84 10.77
N LYS A 156 -12.22 -13.23 11.90
CA LYS A 156 -13.68 -13.10 12.12
C LYS A 156 -14.10 -11.72 12.64
N HIS A 157 -13.18 -10.97 13.26
CA HIS A 157 -13.42 -9.67 13.89
C HIS A 157 -12.25 -8.73 13.59
N THR A 158 -11.96 -8.56 12.29
CA THR A 158 -10.76 -7.83 11.87
C THR A 158 -10.83 -6.37 12.28
N CYS A 159 -11.99 -5.70 12.15
CA CYS A 159 -12.17 -4.33 12.64
C CYS A 159 -12.27 -4.33 14.17
N VAL A 160 -11.20 -3.93 14.85
CA VAL A 160 -11.08 -3.97 16.31
C VAL A 160 -11.35 -2.62 16.98
N ASN A 161 -11.30 -1.52 16.22
CA ASN A 161 -11.63 -0.19 16.75
C ASN A 161 -12.11 0.76 15.64
N LYS A 162 -12.95 1.72 16.02
CA LYS A 162 -13.43 2.82 15.18
C LYS A 162 -13.33 4.11 15.98
N LEU A 163 -12.51 5.05 15.50
CA LEU A 163 -12.49 6.41 16.00
C LEU A 163 -13.32 7.28 15.06
N GLN A 164 -14.34 7.92 15.61
CA GLN A 164 -15.11 8.94 14.89
C GLN A 164 -14.43 10.28 15.10
N ALA A 165 -14.06 10.92 13.99
CA ALA A 165 -13.51 12.25 14.00
C ALA A 165 -14.58 13.27 13.58
N ASP A 166 -14.52 14.48 14.13
CA ASP A 166 -15.36 15.59 13.66
C ASP A 166 -14.98 16.00 12.22
N PRO A 167 -15.89 16.61 11.44
CA PRO A 167 -15.75 16.84 10.00
C PRO A 167 -14.50 17.61 9.55
N ASP A 168 -13.85 18.37 10.44
CA ASP A 168 -12.67 19.19 10.13
C ASP A 168 -11.32 18.43 10.20
N GLN A 169 -11.33 17.09 10.29
CA GLN A 169 -10.14 16.29 10.66
C GLN A 169 -9.43 15.50 9.54
N PHE A 170 -9.24 16.10 8.36
CA PHE A 170 -8.09 15.71 7.52
C PHE A 170 -6.77 15.75 8.33
N CYS A 171 -6.71 16.65 9.32
CA CYS A 171 -5.62 16.78 10.28
C CYS A 171 -5.43 15.56 11.20
N LEU A 172 -6.49 14.83 11.62
CA LEU A 172 -6.30 13.66 12.50
C LEU A 172 -5.72 12.48 11.72
N PHE A 173 -6.10 12.28 10.46
CA PHE A 173 -5.48 11.27 9.61
C PHE A 173 -4.00 11.57 9.37
N LEU A 174 -3.64 12.82 9.06
CA LEU A 174 -2.24 13.27 8.97
C LEU A 174 -1.51 13.11 10.30
N TYR A 175 -2.14 13.47 11.42
CA TYR A 175 -1.54 13.40 12.75
C TYR A 175 -1.30 11.96 13.21
N LEU A 176 -2.26 11.05 12.97
CA LEU A 176 -2.09 9.62 13.22
C LEU A 176 -1.05 9.02 12.26
N SER A 177 -1.08 9.40 10.98
CA SER A 177 -0.07 8.98 9.99
C SER A 177 1.33 9.42 10.42
N LEU A 178 1.50 10.65 10.89
CA LEU A 178 2.79 11.19 11.37
C LEU A 178 3.23 10.60 12.71
N LYS A 179 2.33 10.46 13.69
CA LYS A 179 2.65 9.84 14.99
C LYS A 179 3.00 8.36 14.86
N PHE A 180 2.32 7.64 13.96
CA PHE A 180 2.62 6.23 13.75
C PHE A 180 3.75 5.99 12.73
N CYS A 181 4.09 6.92 11.83
CA CYS A 181 5.28 6.77 10.97
C CYS A 181 6.62 7.08 11.67
N HIS A 182 6.62 7.79 12.81
CA HIS A 182 7.83 8.22 13.52
C HIS A 182 8.08 7.51 14.88
N LEU A 183 7.33 6.45 15.18
CA LEU A 183 7.62 5.50 16.27
C LEU A 183 8.07 4.17 15.66
#